data_AF-A1HN00-F1
#
_entry.id   AF-A1HN00-F1
#
_cell.length_a   1.000
_cell.length_b   1.000
_cell.length_c   1.000
_cell.angle_alpha   90.00
_cell.angle_beta   90.00
_cell.angle_gamma   90.00
#
_symmetry.space_group_name_H-M   'P 1'
#
loop_
_entity.id
_entity.type
_entity.pdbx_description
1 polymer ?
#
loop_
_entity_poly.entity_id
_entity_poly.type
_entity_poly.pdbx_seq_one_letter_code
_entity_poly.pdbx_strand_id
1 'polypeptide(L)'
;MPAGAVYLWLAFVGTWANDTFAYFVGTKFGKTKLCPAISPNKTWEGAIGGLIGSLLGTAILGSLFHIPLSHGLIIGLLAGIAAPLGDLAESAIKRYTGVKDSGRLLPGHGGVLDRFDSIMFAVPAVYYYIYAFLLN
;
A
#
# COMPACT_ATOMS: atom_id res chain seq x y z
N MET A 1 5.66 -17.02 -17.48
CA MET A 1 4.70 -15.89 -17.43
C MET A 1 5.35 -14.71 -18.13
N PRO A 2 4.63 -13.86 -18.88
CA PRO A 2 5.24 -12.64 -19.41
C PRO A 2 5.75 -11.81 -18.23
N ALA A 3 7.02 -11.42 -18.23
CA ALA A 3 7.70 -10.75 -17.12
C ALA A 3 6.90 -9.54 -16.57
N GLY A 4 6.16 -8.84 -17.44
CA GLY A 4 5.26 -7.73 -17.09
C GLY A 4 4.22 -8.06 -16.02
N ALA A 5 3.64 -9.26 -16.03
CA ALA A 5 2.62 -9.64 -15.05
C ALA A 5 3.20 -9.76 -13.63
N VAL A 6 4.45 -10.23 -13.50
CA VAL A 6 5.11 -10.37 -12.20
C VAL A 6 5.34 -9.00 -11.56
N TYR A 7 5.75 -8.01 -12.34
CA TYR A 7 5.97 -6.66 -11.84
C TYR A 7 4.68 -5.99 -11.34
N LEU A 8 3.57 -6.22 -12.04
CA LEU A 8 2.26 -5.79 -11.58
C LEU A 8 1.91 -6.44 -10.23
N TRP A 9 2.08 -7.76 -10.13
CA TRP A 9 1.83 -8.50 -8.89
C TRP A 9 2.70 -8.04 -7.72
N LEU A 10 3.94 -7.59 -7.96
CA LEU A 10 4.78 -6.99 -6.92
C LEU A 10 4.16 -5.71 -6.34
N ALA A 11 3.57 -4.84 -7.18
CA ALA A 11 2.89 -3.65 -6.69
C ALA A 11 1.65 -3.99 -5.85
N PHE A 12 0.84 -4.96 -6.31
CA PHE A 12 -0.34 -5.43 -5.56
C PHE A 12 0.03 -6.10 -4.25
N VAL A 13 0.97 -7.05 -4.26
CA VAL A 13 1.40 -7.77 -3.06
C VAL A 13 2.07 -6.83 -2.06
N GLY A 14 2.90 -5.88 -2.51
CA GLY A 14 3.48 -4.86 -1.63
C GLY A 14 2.39 -4.03 -0.93
N THR A 15 1.38 -3.60 -1.68
CA THR A 15 0.25 -2.83 -1.14
C THR A 15 -0.60 -3.65 -0.16
N TRP A 16 -1.03 -4.85 -0.54
CA TRP A 16 -1.88 -5.68 0.33
C TRP A 16 -1.14 -6.20 1.56
N ALA A 17 0.14 -6.54 1.44
CA ALA A 17 0.96 -6.90 2.58
C ALA A 17 1.14 -5.69 3.51
N ASN A 18 1.29 -4.47 2.97
CA ASN A 18 1.31 -3.25 3.77
C ASN A 18 0.03 -3.11 4.60
N ASP A 19 -1.14 -3.10 3.97
CA ASP A 19 -2.42 -2.91 4.66
C ASP A 19 -2.66 -3.99 5.74
N THR A 20 -2.33 -5.23 5.40
CA THR A 20 -2.49 -6.38 6.32
C THR A 20 -1.61 -6.24 7.55
N PHE A 21 -0.32 -5.98 7.36
CA PHE A 21 0.62 -5.84 8.49
C PHE A 21 0.36 -4.55 9.26
N ALA A 22 0.02 -3.45 8.59
CA ALA A 22 -0.34 -2.21 9.24
C ALA A 22 -1.56 -2.38 10.13
N TYR A 23 -2.58 -3.13 9.67
CA TYR A 23 -3.73 -3.47 10.47
C TYR A 23 -3.34 -4.31 11.69
N PHE A 24 -2.65 -5.44 11.52
CA PHE A 24 -2.33 -6.31 12.65
C PHE A 24 -1.39 -5.66 13.66
N VAL A 25 -0.35 -4.97 13.21
CA VAL A 25 0.60 -4.29 14.09
C VAL A 25 -0.05 -3.07 14.73
N GLY A 26 -0.82 -2.29 13.96
CA GLY A 26 -1.53 -1.12 14.47
C GLY A 26 -2.57 -1.47 15.52
N THR A 27 -3.33 -2.56 15.33
CA THR A 27 -4.34 -2.99 16.30
C THR A 27 -3.73 -3.62 17.56
N LYS A 28 -2.65 -4.40 17.44
CA LYS A 28 -2.04 -5.09 18.60
C LYS A 28 -1.07 -4.23 19.39
N PHE A 29 -0.28 -3.40 18.70
CA PHE A 29 0.84 -2.66 19.28
C PHE A 29 0.74 -1.15 19.12
N GLY A 30 -0.26 -0.64 18.39
CA GLY A 30 -0.42 0.77 18.12
C GLY A 30 -0.68 1.60 19.37
N LYS A 31 0.18 2.58 19.61
CA LYS A 31 0.07 3.52 20.74
C LYS A 31 0.11 4.96 20.25
N THR A 32 0.97 5.23 19.27
CA THR A 32 1.24 6.58 18.79
C THR A 32 0.44 6.85 17.53
N LYS A 33 -0.55 7.75 17.62
CA LYS A 33 -1.39 8.10 16.47
C LYS A 33 -0.59 8.80 15.37
N LEU A 34 -0.84 8.41 14.12
CA LEU A 34 -0.14 8.95 12.96
C LEU A 34 -0.72 10.31 12.54
N CYS A 35 -2.04 10.37 12.35
CA CYS A 35 -2.74 11.56 11.85
C CYS A 35 -4.17 11.64 12.41
N PRO A 36 -4.36 11.95 13.71
CA PRO A 36 -5.66 11.88 14.37
C PRO A 36 -6.79 12.66 13.68
N ALA A 37 -6.47 13.81 13.09
CA ALA A 37 -7.44 14.68 12.42
C ALA A 37 -7.98 14.07 11.11
N ILE A 38 -7.20 13.22 10.43
CA ILE A 38 -7.54 12.63 9.14
C ILE A 38 -8.05 11.20 9.35
N SER A 39 -7.22 10.37 9.99
CA SER A 39 -7.50 8.97 10.28
C SER A 39 -7.19 8.63 11.75
N PRO A 40 -8.21 8.61 12.63
CA PRO A 40 -8.02 8.45 14.07
C PRO A 40 -7.50 7.06 14.48
N ASN A 41 -7.59 6.07 13.60
CA ASN A 41 -7.19 4.70 13.88
C ASN A 41 -5.77 4.36 13.42
N LYS A 42 -5.16 5.19 12.55
CA LYS A 42 -3.79 4.94 12.06
C LYS A 42 -2.76 5.30 13.12
N THR A 43 -1.75 4.43 13.25
CA THR A 43 -0.64 4.58 14.20
C THR A 43 0.70 4.50 13.50
N TRP A 44 1.73 5.11 14.09
CA TRP A 44 3.11 5.02 13.60
C TRP A 44 3.63 3.59 13.66
N GLU A 45 3.29 2.84 14.71
CA GLU A 45 3.68 1.43 14.83
C GLU A 45 3.04 0.58 13.72
N GLY A 46 1.77 0.85 13.40
CA GLY A 46 1.09 0.25 12.25
C GLY A 46 1.78 0.60 10.93
N ALA A 47 2.11 1.88 10.70
CA ALA A 47 2.81 2.30 9.47
C ALA A 47 4.18 1.60 9.29
N ILE A 48 4.95 1.47 10.37
CA ILE A 48 6.23 0.73 10.36
C ILE A 48 5.99 -0.76 10.09
N GLY A 49 4.99 -1.36 10.75
CA GLY A 49 4.60 -2.75 10.52
C GLY A 49 4.20 -3.01 9.06
N GLY A 50 3.40 -2.11 8.49
CA GLY A 50 3.00 -2.14 7.09
C GLY A 50 4.18 -2.03 6.13
N LEU A 51 5.11 -1.10 6.38
CA LEU A 51 6.35 -0.99 5.59
C LEU A 51 7.15 -2.30 5.61
N ILE A 52 7.31 -2.91 6.79
CA ILE A 52 7.99 -4.22 6.93
C ILE A 52 7.22 -5.29 6.15
N GLY A 53 5.89 -5.34 6.26
CA GLY A 53 5.04 -6.26 5.50
C GLY A 53 5.22 -6.12 3.99
N SER A 54 5.24 -4.89 3.47
CA SER A 54 5.49 -4.61 2.06
C SER A 54 6.86 -5.10 1.59
N LEU A 55 7.92 -4.81 2.36
CA LEU A 55 9.29 -5.27 2.08
C LEU A 55 9.37 -6.79 2.05
N LEU A 56 8.77 -7.48 3.03
CA LEU A 56 8.76 -8.94 3.08
C LEU A 56 7.96 -9.54 1.92
N GLY A 57 6.75 -9.04 1.65
CA GLY A 57 5.89 -9.55 0.59
C GLY A 57 6.53 -9.45 -0.78
N THR A 58 7.14 -8.29 -1.09
CA THR A 58 7.83 -8.06 -2.37
C THR A 58 9.16 -8.80 -2.47
N ALA A 59 9.92 -8.94 -1.38
CA ALA A 59 11.14 -9.76 -1.37
C ALA A 59 10.84 -11.24 -1.62
N ILE A 60 9.82 -11.79 -0.93
CA ILE A 60 9.40 -13.18 -1.10
C ILE A 60 8.91 -13.43 -2.53
N LEU A 61 7.97 -12.60 -3.02
CA LEU A 61 7.44 -12.76 -4.38
C LEU A 61 8.53 -12.57 -5.44
N GLY A 62 9.38 -11.55 -5.28
CA GLY A 62 10.50 -11.29 -6.19
C GLY A 62 11.45 -12.49 -6.28
N SER A 63 11.81 -13.06 -5.13
CA SER A 63 12.64 -14.27 -5.05
C SER A 63 12.02 -15.46 -5.78
N LEU A 64 10.70 -15.70 -5.65
CA LEU A 64 10.01 -16.81 -6.33
C LEU A 64 10.07 -16.68 -7.86
N PHE A 65 10.17 -15.45 -8.38
CA PHE A 65 10.26 -15.16 -9.81
C PHE A 65 11.66 -14.76 -10.27
N HIS A 66 12.70 -15.05 -9.47
CA HIS A 66 14.11 -14.78 -9.80
C HIS A 66 14.43 -13.30 -10.04
N ILE A 67 13.66 -12.39 -9.45
CA ILE A 67 13.97 -10.95 -9.43
C ILE A 67 15.03 -10.72 -8.34
N PRO A 68 16.12 -9.98 -8.62
CA PRO A 68 17.14 -9.70 -7.62
C PRO A 68 16.53 -9.04 -6.37
N LEU A 69 16.99 -9.47 -5.20
CA LEU A 69 16.44 -9.04 -3.91
C LEU A 69 16.44 -7.51 -3.74
N SER A 70 17.47 -6.82 -4.27
CA SER A 70 17.55 -5.35 -4.27
C SER A 70 16.34 -4.70 -4.94
N HIS A 71 15.91 -5.18 -6.11
CA HIS A 71 14.75 -4.64 -6.80
C HIS A 71 13.46 -4.97 -6.04
N GLY A 72 13.33 -6.18 -5.50
CA GLY A 72 12.19 -6.55 -4.65
C GLY A 72 12.04 -5.60 -3.46
N LEU A 73 13.12 -5.35 -2.72
CA LEU A 73 13.12 -4.45 -1.56
C LEU A 73 12.84 -2.99 -1.94
N ILE A 74 13.39 -2.49 -3.04
CA ILE A 74 13.09 -1.11 -3.50
C ILE A 74 11.62 -0.98 -3.88
N ILE A 75 11.05 -1.97 -4.58
CA ILE A 75 9.62 -1.98 -4.91
C ILE A 75 8.77 -2.04 -3.63
N GLY A 76 9.16 -2.87 -2.65
CA GLY A 76 8.52 -2.93 -1.34
C GLY A 76 8.58 -1.62 -0.56
N LEU A 77 9.69 -0.88 -0.63
CA LEU A 77 9.85 0.43 -0.03
C LEU A 77 8.92 1.45 -0.69
N LEU A 78 8.88 1.48 -2.03
CA LEU A 78 8.03 2.39 -2.80
C LEU A 78 6.55 2.15 -2.52
N ALA A 79 6.08 0.89 -2.63
CA ALA A 79 4.70 0.53 -2.27
C ALA A 79 4.42 0.78 -0.78
N GLY A 80 5.41 0.51 0.07
CA GLY A 80 5.40 0.70 1.52
C GLY A 80 5.08 2.13 1.96
N ILE A 81 5.54 3.11 1.16
CA ILE A 81 5.34 4.55 1.41
C ILE A 81 4.14 5.07 0.63
N ALA A 82 4.00 4.69 -0.64
CA ALA A 82 2.98 5.24 -1.53
C ALA A 82 1.56 4.76 -1.16
N ALA A 83 1.38 3.50 -0.78
CA ALA A 83 0.06 2.98 -0.41
C ALA A 83 -0.55 3.73 0.80
N PRO A 84 0.15 3.88 1.95
CA PRO A 84 -0.40 4.63 3.07
C PRO A 84 -0.71 6.09 2.75
N LEU A 85 0.05 6.72 1.84
CA LEU A 85 -0.22 8.07 1.36
C LEU A 85 -1.52 8.15 0.56
N GLY A 86 -1.81 7.15 -0.28
CA GLY A 86 -3.06 7.07 -1.03
C GLY A 86 -4.29 6.99 -0.13
N ASP A 87 -4.29 6.05 0.82
CA ASP A 87 -5.37 5.92 1.81
C ASP A 87 -5.49 7.18 2.71
N LEU A 88 -4.36 7.84 3.05
CA LEU A 88 -4.42 9.12 3.76
C LEU A 88 -5.01 10.26 2.92
N ALA A 89 -4.69 10.33 1.63
CA ALA A 89 -5.23 11.34 0.73
C ALA A 89 -6.76 11.16 0.58
N GLU A 90 -7.21 9.92 0.41
CA GLU A 90 -8.62 9.58 0.33
C GLU A 90 -9.34 9.88 1.66
N SER A 91 -8.75 9.49 2.78
CA SER A 91 -9.23 9.85 4.12
C SER A 91 -9.35 11.38 4.30
N ALA A 92 -8.39 12.16 3.79
CA ALA A 92 -8.41 13.62 3.89
C ALA A 92 -9.54 14.23 3.04
N ILE A 93 -9.76 13.73 1.83
CA ILE A 93 -10.87 14.14 0.97
C ILE A 93 -12.20 13.89 1.68
N LYS A 94 -12.38 12.71 2.29
CA LYS A 94 -13.59 12.37 3.05
C LYS A 94 -13.84 13.30 4.23
N ARG A 95 -12.79 13.75 4.92
CA ARG A 95 -12.92 14.75 6.00
C ARG A 95 -13.32 16.13 5.47
N TYR A 96 -12.75 16.54 4.35
CA TYR A 96 -13.06 17.83 3.74
C TYR A 96 -14.50 17.91 3.22
N THR A 97 -15.01 16.83 2.63
CA THR A 97 -16.37 16.78 2.07
C THR A 97 -17.45 16.41 3.08
N GLY A 98 -17.08 16.01 4.31
CA GLY A 98 -18.02 15.60 5.35
C GLY A 98 -18.69 14.25 5.11
N VAL A 99 -18.24 13.48 4.11
CA VAL A 99 -18.76 12.14 3.80
C VAL A 99 -17.87 11.06 4.39
N LYS A 100 -18.46 9.98 4.90
CA LYS A 100 -17.70 8.90 5.54
C LYS A 100 -17.16 7.86 4.56
N ASP A 101 -17.95 7.56 3.52
CA ASP A 101 -17.61 6.58 2.48
C ASP A 101 -17.61 7.29 1.14
N SER A 102 -16.69 6.91 0.24
CA SER A 102 -16.58 7.54 -1.09
C SER A 102 -17.77 7.22 -2.01
N GLY A 103 -18.59 6.23 -1.63
CA GLY A 103 -19.80 5.84 -2.34
C GLY A 103 -20.50 4.64 -1.67
N ARG A 104 -21.51 4.09 -2.34
CA ARG A 104 -22.29 2.93 -1.86
C ARG A 104 -22.35 1.77 -2.86
N LEU A 105 -21.46 1.79 -3.87
CA LEU A 105 -21.52 0.84 -4.98
C LEU A 105 -21.28 -0.61 -4.52
N LEU A 106 -20.46 -0.82 -3.48
CA LEU A 106 -20.15 -2.14 -2.94
C LEU A 106 -20.91 -2.34 -1.61
N PRO A 107 -21.96 -3.18 -1.58
CA PRO A 107 -22.75 -3.41 -0.37
C PRO A 107 -21.85 -3.83 0.81
N GLY A 108 -21.91 -3.08 1.91
CA GLY A 108 -21.12 -3.34 3.12
C GLY A 108 -19.62 -3.01 3.04
N HIS A 109 -19.13 -2.50 1.90
CA HIS A 109 -17.69 -2.31 1.65
C HIS A 109 -17.30 -0.88 1.29
N GLY A 110 -18.25 0.06 1.25
CA GLY A 110 -18.02 1.47 0.90
C GLY A 110 -18.08 1.72 -0.60
N GLY A 111 -17.35 2.73 -1.07
CA GLY A 111 -17.20 3.03 -2.48
C GLY A 111 -16.06 2.24 -3.12
N VAL A 112 -15.98 2.35 -4.46
CA VAL A 112 -14.87 1.78 -5.22
C VAL A 112 -13.55 2.46 -4.85
N LEU A 113 -13.58 3.77 -4.59
CA LEU A 113 -12.38 4.53 -4.27
C LEU A 113 -11.76 4.07 -2.93
N ASP A 114 -12.57 3.70 -1.93
CA ASP A 114 -12.12 3.11 -0.65
C ASP A 114 -11.36 1.76 -0.84
N ARG A 115 -11.36 1.18 -2.05
CA ARG A 115 -10.68 -0.08 -2.37
C ARG A 115 -9.44 0.09 -3.23
N PHE A 116 -9.32 1.22 -3.91
CA PHE A 116 -8.26 1.48 -4.87
C PHE A 116 -7.35 2.64 -4.46
N ASP A 117 -7.69 3.41 -3.44
CA ASP A 117 -6.93 4.54 -2.91
C ASP A 117 -5.43 4.26 -2.72
N SER A 118 -5.07 3.23 -1.96
CA SER A 118 -3.68 2.80 -1.75
C SER A 118 -2.99 2.39 -3.05
N ILE A 119 -3.69 1.61 -3.88
CA ILE A 119 -3.15 1.05 -5.13
C ILE A 119 -2.93 2.14 -6.17
N MET A 120 -3.79 3.15 -6.22
CA MET A 120 -3.69 4.29 -7.14
C MET A 120 -2.40 5.09 -6.95
N PHE A 121 -1.83 5.09 -5.74
CA PHE A 121 -0.54 5.72 -5.46
C PHE A 121 0.62 4.74 -5.61
N ALA A 122 0.45 3.50 -5.15
CA ALA A 122 1.50 2.49 -5.20
C ALA A 122 1.87 2.09 -6.64
N VAL A 123 0.88 1.89 -7.51
CA VAL A 123 1.12 1.40 -8.89
C VAL A 123 1.95 2.39 -9.72
N PRO A 124 1.63 3.70 -9.80
CA PRO A 124 2.48 4.64 -10.53
C PRO A 124 3.91 4.71 -9.97
N ALA A 125 4.07 4.74 -8.64
CA ALA A 125 5.38 4.81 -8.02
C ALA A 125 6.26 3.59 -8.39
N VAL A 126 5.68 2.39 -8.31
CA VAL A 126 6.36 1.15 -8.68
C VAL A 126 6.59 1.07 -10.19
N TYR A 127 5.62 1.49 -11.01
CA TYR A 127 5.72 1.49 -12.47
C TYR A 127 6.91 2.33 -12.97
N TYR A 128 7.07 3.56 -12.50
CA TYR A 128 8.18 4.41 -12.93
C TYR A 128 9.55 3.81 -12.60
N TYR A 129 9.66 3.15 -11.44
CA TYR A 129 10.88 2.43 -11.07
C TYR A 129 11.15 1.25 -12.01
N ILE A 130 10.14 0.41 -12.27
CA ILE A 130 10.28 -0.73 -13.19
C ILE A 130 10.66 -0.24 -14.59
N TYR A 131 9.98 0.80 -15.09
CA TYR A 131 10.28 1.38 -16.39
C TYR A 131 11.74 1.86 -16.46
N ALA A 132 12.20 2.60 -15.46
CA ALA A 132 13.55 3.18 -15.47
C ALA A 132 14.69 2.15 -15.30
N PHE A 133 14.48 1.06 -14.57
CA PHE A 133 15.58 0.17 -14.14
C PHE A 133 15.44 -1.30 -14.55
N LEU A 134 14.28 -1.74 -15.04
CA LEU A 134 14.01 -3.15 -15.36
C LEU A 134 13.51 -3.38 -16.78
N LEU A 135 12.95 -2.35 -17.44
CA LEU A 135 12.41 -2.45 -18.80
C LEU A 135 13.16 -1.59 -19.84
N ASN A 136 13.96 -0.63 -19.40
CA ASN A 136 14.95 0.07 -20.24
C ASN A 136 16.31 -0.63 -20.10
#